data_AF-A0ABD5J594-F1
#
_entry.id   AF-A0ABD5J594-F1
#
_cell.length_a   1.000
_cell.length_b   1.000
_cell.length_c   1.000
_cell.angle_alpha   90.00
_cell.angle_beta   90.00
_cell.angle_gamma   90.00
#
_symmetry.space_group_name_H-M   'P 1'
#
loop_
_entity.id
_entity.type
_entity.pdbx_description
1 polymer ?
#
loop_
_entity_poly.entity_id
_entity_poly.type
_entity_poly.pdbx_seq_one_letter_code
_entity_poly.pdbx_strand_id
1 'polypeptide(L)'
;MRVNITVNGRPYEADDVWEGESLLYVLRERMGLPGSKNACEQGECGSCTVRLDGVPVCACLVAAGQAEGREVVTVEGLADHARQRSAHAAEAAGAVCPGEPEEGHPGEPGAAHSVGPDADAPVGPGAARHVEPGARPAEPEAGGLVGPGARPAEPETAHLGKPEAGHPVGPEAVPPRPPGPSRPGHVAPLAPVQQAFIDAGAVQCGFCTPGLLVAADELLERTPEPSDADIREALSGNLCRCTGYEKILDAVRLAAARTGKAV
;
A
#
# COMPACT_ATOMS: atom_id res chain seq x y z
N MET A 1 -21.40 -19.54 -0.50
CA MET A 1 -21.52 -19.21 -1.95
C MET A 1 -20.15 -19.26 -2.62
N ARG A 2 -20.10 -19.36 -3.95
CA ARG A 2 -18.85 -19.18 -4.72
C ARG A 2 -18.70 -17.72 -5.12
N VAL A 3 -17.48 -17.18 -5.02
CA VAL A 3 -17.12 -15.86 -5.53
C VAL A 3 -15.97 -15.96 -6.54
N ASN A 4 -16.17 -15.44 -7.75
CA ASN A 4 -15.14 -15.26 -8.77
C ASN A 4 -14.75 -13.80 -8.83
N ILE A 5 -13.46 -13.49 -8.74
CA ILE A 5 -12.97 -12.10 -8.71
C ILE A 5 -11.61 -12.02 -9.38
N THR A 6 -11.35 -10.93 -10.11
CA THR A 6 -10.01 -10.67 -10.65
C THR A 6 -9.25 -9.80 -9.66
N VAL A 7 -8.17 -10.30 -9.07
CA VAL A 7 -7.35 -9.54 -8.11
C VAL A 7 -5.95 -9.35 -8.67
N ASN A 8 -5.50 -8.10 -8.76
CA ASN A 8 -4.18 -7.74 -9.31
C ASN A 8 -3.95 -8.35 -10.71
N GLY A 9 -4.96 -8.26 -11.58
CA GLY A 9 -4.94 -8.81 -12.94
C GLY A 9 -5.03 -10.34 -13.05
N ARG A 10 -5.21 -11.07 -11.93
CA ARG A 10 -5.28 -12.54 -11.90
C ARG A 10 -6.68 -13.01 -11.47
N PRO A 11 -7.29 -13.99 -12.14
CA PRO A 11 -8.56 -14.55 -11.70
C PRO A 11 -8.37 -15.39 -10.44
N TYR A 12 -9.29 -15.23 -9.48
CA TYR A 12 -9.40 -16.04 -8.28
C TYR A 12 -10.83 -16.58 -8.15
N GLU A 13 -10.91 -17.82 -7.68
CA GLU A 13 -12.15 -18.48 -7.29
C GLU A 13 -12.08 -18.76 -5.79
N ALA A 14 -13.09 -18.33 -5.04
CA ALA A 14 -13.25 -18.61 -3.62
C ALA A 14 -14.55 -19.39 -3.41
N ASP A 15 -14.43 -20.65 -3.04
CA ASP A 15 -15.55 -21.52 -2.68
C ASP A 15 -15.94 -21.36 -1.21
N ASP A 16 -17.18 -21.75 -0.89
CA ASP A 16 -17.73 -21.76 0.48
C ASP A 16 -17.55 -20.43 1.24
N VAL A 17 -17.66 -19.31 0.51
CA VAL A 17 -17.67 -17.96 1.09
C VAL A 17 -18.99 -17.77 1.84
N TRP A 18 -18.92 -17.44 3.12
CA TRP A 18 -20.12 -17.09 3.89
C TRP A 18 -20.67 -15.74 3.44
N GLU A 19 -21.99 -15.58 3.37
CA GLU A 19 -22.65 -14.36 2.89
C GLU A 19 -22.29 -13.11 3.71
N GLY A 20 -21.87 -13.29 4.97
CA GLY A 20 -21.41 -12.22 5.86
C GLY A 20 -19.92 -11.88 5.74
N GLU A 21 -19.15 -12.60 4.93
CA GLU A 21 -17.73 -12.29 4.76
C GLU A 21 -17.51 -10.98 4.01
N SER A 22 -16.60 -10.16 4.53
CA SER A 22 -16.15 -8.96 3.82
C SER A 22 -15.15 -9.33 2.73
N LEU A 23 -15.05 -8.48 1.71
CA LEU A 23 -14.01 -8.54 0.69
C LEU A 23 -12.62 -8.53 1.34
N LEU A 24 -12.44 -7.75 2.41
CA LEU A 24 -11.18 -7.74 3.18
C LEU A 24 -10.81 -9.12 3.71
N TYR A 25 -11.78 -9.85 4.30
CA TYR A 25 -11.54 -11.19 4.83
C TYR A 25 -11.13 -12.16 3.71
N VAL A 26 -11.85 -12.13 2.58
CA VAL A 26 -11.54 -12.99 1.42
C VAL A 26 -10.13 -12.70 0.88
N LEU A 27 -9.76 -11.43 0.68
CA LEU A 27 -8.43 -11.05 0.19
C LEU A 27 -7.32 -11.54 1.13
N ARG A 28 -7.47 -11.32 2.44
CA ARG A 28 -6.41 -11.62 3.41
C ARG A 28 -6.31 -13.10 3.74
N GLU A 29 -7.44 -13.69 4.12
CA GLU A 29 -7.47 -14.98 4.79
C GLU A 29 -7.72 -16.13 3.81
N ARG A 30 -8.42 -15.88 2.68
CA ARG A 30 -8.62 -16.90 1.63
C ARG A 30 -7.59 -16.81 0.50
N MET A 31 -7.24 -15.60 0.07
CA MET A 31 -6.34 -15.38 -1.07
C MET A 31 -4.88 -15.10 -0.66
N GLY A 32 -4.62 -14.92 0.64
CA GLY A 32 -3.26 -14.72 1.15
C GLY A 32 -2.64 -13.38 0.72
N LEU A 33 -3.45 -12.34 0.55
CA LEU A 33 -3.05 -10.96 0.23
C LEU A 33 -3.23 -10.06 1.48
N PRO A 34 -2.30 -10.11 2.45
CA PRO A 34 -2.45 -9.48 3.75
C PRO A 34 -2.12 -7.99 3.76
N GLY A 35 -1.84 -7.38 2.60
CA GLY A 35 -1.46 -5.99 2.42
C GLY A 35 -2.50 -5.05 3.03
N SER A 36 -3.76 -5.15 2.59
CA SER A 36 -4.89 -4.45 3.21
C SER A 36 -5.11 -4.92 4.64
N LYS A 37 -5.36 -3.98 5.57
CA LYS A 37 -5.35 -4.27 7.01
C LYS A 37 -6.74 -4.22 7.64
N ASN A 38 -6.97 -5.09 8.61
CA ASN A 38 -8.16 -5.16 9.45
C ASN A 38 -7.94 -4.44 10.80
N ALA A 39 -7.90 -3.09 10.79
CA ALA A 39 -7.75 -2.31 12.02
C ALA A 39 -9.08 -2.03 12.74
N CYS A 40 -9.99 -1.30 12.09
CA CYS A 40 -11.23 -0.86 12.72
C CYS A 40 -12.45 -1.69 12.30
N GLU A 41 -12.45 -2.22 11.06
CA GLU A 41 -13.57 -2.94 10.46
C GLU A 41 -14.90 -2.15 10.41
N GLN A 42 -14.83 -0.83 10.52
CA GLN A 42 -15.99 0.08 10.44
C GLN A 42 -15.89 1.09 9.28
N GLY A 43 -14.86 0.99 8.42
CA GLY A 43 -14.62 1.92 7.31
C GLY A 43 -13.97 3.25 7.68
N GLU A 44 -13.64 3.48 8.95
CA GLU A 44 -13.11 4.76 9.42
C GLU A 44 -11.62 4.96 9.13
N CYS A 45 -10.80 3.92 9.32
CA CYS A 45 -9.34 4.09 9.32
C CYS A 45 -8.68 4.05 7.93
N GLY A 46 -9.38 3.57 6.89
CA GLY A 46 -8.86 3.44 5.52
C GLY A 46 -7.73 2.42 5.30
N SER A 47 -7.15 1.80 6.33
CA SER A 47 -6.04 0.84 6.14
C SER A 47 -6.41 -0.42 5.33
N CYS A 48 -7.71 -0.66 5.11
CA CYS A 48 -8.24 -1.71 4.23
C CYS A 48 -8.52 -1.25 2.79
N THR A 49 -8.13 -0.02 2.42
CA THR A 49 -8.46 0.55 1.11
C THR A 49 -7.86 -0.28 -0.02
N VAL A 50 -8.71 -0.65 -0.97
CA VAL A 50 -8.37 -1.31 -2.24
C VAL A 50 -9.09 -0.57 -3.36
N ARG A 51 -8.68 -0.78 -4.61
CA ARG A 51 -9.47 -0.32 -5.75
C ARG A 51 -10.44 -1.42 -6.14
N LEU A 52 -11.72 -1.12 -6.26
CA LEU A 52 -12.75 -2.00 -6.78
C LEU A 52 -13.31 -1.36 -8.05
N ASP A 53 -13.06 -1.97 -9.20
CA ASP A 53 -13.27 -1.40 -10.54
C ASP A 53 -12.69 0.01 -10.68
N GLY A 54 -11.43 0.16 -10.23
CA GLY A 54 -10.70 1.43 -10.30
C GLY A 54 -11.02 2.43 -9.17
N VAL A 55 -12.11 2.26 -8.43
CA VAL A 55 -12.55 3.19 -7.36
C VAL A 55 -12.01 2.77 -5.99
N PRO A 56 -11.41 3.66 -5.17
CA PRO A 56 -10.98 3.31 -3.83
C PRO A 56 -12.18 3.04 -2.91
N VAL A 57 -12.17 1.89 -2.25
CA VAL A 57 -13.23 1.48 -1.30
C VAL A 57 -12.63 0.87 -0.04
N CYS A 58 -13.33 1.01 1.08
CA CYS A 58 -13.01 0.27 2.30
C CYS A 58 -13.43 -1.20 2.14
N ALA A 59 -12.46 -2.10 1.87
CA ALA A 59 -12.75 -3.51 1.65
C ALA A 59 -13.47 -4.19 2.84
N CYS A 60 -13.33 -3.66 4.05
CA CYS A 60 -14.06 -4.20 5.22
C CYS A 60 -15.57 -3.96 5.18
N LEU A 61 -16.03 -2.98 4.40
CA LEU A 61 -17.46 -2.64 4.26
C LEU A 61 -18.10 -3.20 2.97
N VAL A 62 -17.30 -3.81 2.10
CA VAL A 62 -17.79 -4.48 0.90
C VAL A 62 -18.04 -5.94 1.24
N ALA A 63 -19.26 -6.44 1.06
CA ALA A 63 -19.54 -7.86 1.19
C ALA A 63 -18.87 -8.62 0.04
N ALA A 64 -18.29 -9.79 0.30
CA ALA A 64 -17.55 -10.56 -0.69
C ALA A 64 -18.38 -10.85 -1.96
N GLY A 65 -19.67 -11.15 -1.80
CA GLY A 65 -20.57 -11.38 -2.93
C GLY A 65 -20.79 -10.15 -3.83
N GLN A 66 -20.53 -8.93 -3.35
CA GLN A 66 -20.59 -7.71 -4.16
C GLN A 66 -19.36 -7.55 -5.08
N ALA A 67 -18.34 -8.38 -4.91
CA ALA A 67 -17.14 -8.41 -5.73
C ALA A 67 -17.18 -9.49 -6.83
N GLU A 68 -18.30 -10.21 -6.97
CA GLU A 68 -18.49 -11.24 -8.01
C GLU A 68 -18.29 -10.65 -9.42
N GLY A 69 -17.36 -11.23 -10.18
CA GLY A 69 -17.01 -10.85 -11.53
C GLY A 69 -16.28 -9.51 -11.66
N ARG A 70 -15.87 -8.89 -10.55
CA ARG A 70 -15.29 -7.54 -10.51
C ARG A 70 -13.76 -7.57 -10.42
N GLU A 71 -13.15 -6.41 -10.66
CA GLU A 71 -11.71 -6.24 -10.56
C GLU A 71 -11.32 -5.58 -9.23
N VAL A 72 -10.33 -6.14 -8.54
CA VAL A 72 -9.72 -5.56 -7.35
C VAL A 72 -8.23 -5.36 -7.53
N VAL A 73 -7.75 -4.19 -7.14
CA VAL A 73 -6.31 -3.91 -7.04
C VAL A 73 -5.96 -3.64 -5.59
N THR A 74 -5.03 -4.43 -5.06
CA THR A 74 -4.47 -4.28 -3.72
C THR A 74 -3.08 -3.67 -3.76
N VAL A 75 -2.50 -3.33 -2.60
CA VAL A 75 -1.14 -2.77 -2.54
C VAL A 75 -0.08 -3.69 -3.14
N GLU A 76 -0.30 -5.01 -3.07
CA GLU A 76 0.61 -6.02 -3.62
C GLU A 76 0.71 -5.96 -5.15
N GLY A 77 -0.38 -5.64 -5.83
CA GLY A 77 -0.42 -5.50 -7.29
C GLY A 77 -0.22 -4.08 -7.80
N LEU A 78 -0.04 -3.09 -6.91
CA LEU A 78 -0.07 -1.67 -7.27
C LEU A 78 1.01 -1.29 -8.29
N ALA A 79 2.20 -1.87 -8.17
CA ALA A 79 3.30 -1.63 -9.11
C ALA A 79 2.98 -2.13 -10.52
N ASP A 80 2.43 -3.33 -10.63
CA ASP A 80 2.08 -3.96 -11.90
C ASP A 80 0.92 -3.21 -12.55
N HIS A 81 -0.08 -2.84 -11.73
CA HIS A 81 -1.22 -2.04 -12.15
C HIS A 81 -0.78 -0.68 -12.72
N ALA A 82 0.09 0.06 -12.02
CA ALA A 82 0.60 1.34 -12.50
C ALA A 82 1.33 1.21 -13.85
N ARG A 83 2.13 0.15 -14.05
CA ARG A 83 2.83 -0.09 -15.33
C ARG A 83 1.87 -0.41 -16.46
N GLN A 84 0.87 -1.27 -16.22
CA GLN A 84 -0.17 -1.59 -17.20
C GLN A 84 -0.92 -0.34 -17.63
N ARG A 85 -1.30 0.53 -16.68
CA ARG A 85 -1.94 1.81 -17.01
C ARG A 85 -1.07 2.73 -17.85
N SER A 86 0.23 2.87 -17.51
CA SER A 86 1.16 3.67 -18.31
C SER A 86 1.35 3.11 -19.73
N ALA A 87 1.43 1.79 -19.88
CA ALA A 87 1.49 1.14 -21.18
C ALA A 87 0.23 1.42 -22.01
N HIS A 88 -0.96 1.23 -21.42
CA HIS A 88 -2.22 1.53 -22.11
C HIS A 88 -2.38 3.00 -22.47
N ALA A 89 -1.93 3.93 -21.62
CA ALA A 89 -1.92 5.35 -21.93
C ALA A 89 -0.97 5.68 -23.09
N ALA A 90 0.21 5.04 -23.13
CA ALA A 90 1.17 5.19 -24.22
C ALA A 90 0.63 4.62 -25.54
N GLU A 91 0.01 3.43 -25.51
CA GLU A 91 -0.64 2.81 -26.66
C GLU A 91 -1.79 3.69 -27.20
N ALA A 92 -2.64 4.21 -26.30
CA ALA A 92 -3.71 5.13 -26.67
C ALA A 92 -3.19 6.45 -27.26
N ALA A 93 -1.99 6.88 -26.84
CA ALA A 93 -1.30 8.05 -27.40
C ALA A 93 -0.47 7.74 -28.66
N GLY A 94 -0.42 6.48 -29.13
CA GLY A 94 0.36 6.06 -30.29
C GLY A 94 1.87 5.96 -30.05
N ALA A 95 2.32 5.95 -28.79
CA ALA A 95 3.71 5.79 -28.41
C ALA A 95 4.06 4.29 -28.28
N VAL A 96 5.02 3.82 -29.10
CA VAL A 96 5.56 2.45 -29.00
C VAL A 96 6.47 2.37 -27.77
N CYS A 97 6.10 1.51 -26.81
CA CYS A 97 7.00 1.13 -25.72
C CYS A 97 8.24 0.46 -26.31
N PRO A 98 9.48 0.86 -25.94
CA PRO A 98 10.65 0.07 -26.31
C PRO A 98 10.47 -1.34 -25.70
N GLY A 99 10.41 -2.34 -26.58
CA GLY A 99 10.21 -3.73 -26.21
C GLY A 99 11.24 -4.22 -25.19
N GLU A 100 10.83 -5.17 -24.38
CA GLU A 100 11.70 -5.89 -23.44
C GLU A 100 12.98 -6.34 -24.16
N PRO A 101 14.17 -6.22 -23.53
CA PRO A 101 15.38 -6.74 -24.13
C PRO A 101 15.25 -8.26 -24.24
N GLU A 102 15.18 -8.77 -25.48
CA GLU A 102 15.22 -10.20 -25.73
C GLU A 102 16.47 -10.81 -25.08
N GLU A 103 16.26 -11.86 -24.27
CA GLU A 103 17.32 -12.68 -23.71
C GLU A 103 18.09 -13.38 -24.84
N GLY A 104 19.16 -12.75 -25.30
CA GLY A 104 20.12 -13.34 -26.22
C GLY A 104 20.90 -14.48 -25.56
N HIS A 105 20.69 -15.70 -26.03
CA HIS A 105 21.51 -16.88 -25.74
C HIS A 105 23.00 -16.66 -26.09
N PRO A 106 23.95 -17.32 -25.40
CA PRO A 106 25.38 -17.04 -25.51
C PRO A 106 26.02 -17.75 -26.72
N GLY A 107 26.85 -17.02 -27.47
CA GLY A 107 27.64 -17.54 -28.58
C GLY A 107 28.90 -16.71 -28.86
N GLU A 108 29.95 -16.98 -28.07
CA GLU A 108 31.41 -16.95 -28.32
C GLU A 108 32.16 -15.83 -29.12
N PRO A 109 33.48 -15.66 -28.86
CA PRO A 109 34.09 -14.33 -28.72
C PRO A 109 34.91 -13.86 -29.93
N GLY A 110 35.02 -12.54 -30.09
CA GLY A 110 35.85 -11.94 -31.13
C GLY A 110 36.37 -10.54 -30.77
N ALA A 111 37.67 -10.49 -30.47
CA ALA A 111 38.62 -9.38 -30.62
C ALA A 111 38.46 -8.10 -29.77
N ALA A 112 39.51 -7.88 -28.98
CA ALA A 112 39.77 -6.74 -28.11
C ALA A 112 39.96 -5.41 -28.85
N HIS A 113 39.57 -4.32 -28.20
CA HIS A 113 40.40 -3.12 -28.16
C HIS A 113 40.43 -2.50 -26.77
N SER A 114 41.64 -2.50 -26.23
CA SER A 114 42.11 -1.85 -25.02
C SER A 114 42.32 -0.36 -25.26
N VAL A 115 41.82 0.49 -24.37
CA VAL A 115 42.52 1.73 -23.99
C VAL A 115 42.40 1.86 -22.47
N GLY A 116 43.56 1.88 -21.83
CA GLY A 116 43.74 2.07 -20.40
C GLY A 116 43.80 3.55 -19.99
N PRO A 117 44.17 3.83 -18.73
CA PRO A 117 43.61 4.93 -17.94
C PRO A 117 44.60 6.06 -17.70
N ASP A 118 44.08 7.25 -17.36
CA ASP A 118 44.77 8.34 -16.65
C ASP A 118 43.67 9.23 -16.04
N ALA A 119 43.75 9.90 -14.90
CA ALA A 119 44.53 9.86 -13.67
C ALA A 119 43.95 11.00 -12.79
N ASP A 120 44.11 10.89 -11.46
CA ASP A 120 44.19 11.98 -10.46
C ASP A 120 43.07 13.06 -10.34
N ALA A 121 42.24 13.04 -9.28
CA ALA A 121 42.44 13.59 -7.90
C ALA A 121 41.93 15.06 -7.76
N PRO A 122 41.66 15.63 -6.55
CA PRO A 122 41.77 15.09 -5.19
C PRO A 122 40.52 15.24 -4.28
N VAL A 123 40.58 14.53 -3.15
CA VAL A 123 39.75 14.72 -1.93
C VAL A 123 40.26 15.93 -1.13
N GLY A 124 39.34 16.74 -0.58
CA GLY A 124 39.64 17.80 0.39
C GLY A 124 38.47 18.03 1.36
N PRO A 125 38.72 18.34 2.64
CA PRO A 125 37.77 18.17 3.74
C PRO A 125 36.92 19.43 3.98
N GLY A 126 35.65 19.25 4.39
CA GLY A 126 34.72 20.36 4.60
C GLY A 126 33.75 20.13 5.77
N ALA A 127 34.27 20.34 6.98
CA ALA A 127 33.60 20.79 8.20
C ALA A 127 32.17 20.27 8.51
N ALA A 128 32.12 19.31 9.45
CA ALA A 128 30.95 19.05 10.28
C ALA A 128 30.58 20.32 11.05
N ARG A 129 29.35 20.81 10.87
CA ARG A 129 28.78 21.88 11.69
C ARG A 129 27.95 21.25 12.80
N HIS A 130 28.47 21.31 14.02
CA HIS A 130 27.70 21.17 15.24
C HIS A 130 26.58 22.21 15.27
N VAL A 131 25.36 21.75 15.51
CA VAL A 131 24.23 22.62 15.87
C VAL A 131 23.91 22.31 17.33
N GLU A 132 24.01 23.33 18.18
CA GLU A 132 23.65 23.26 19.59
C GLU A 132 22.12 23.16 19.77
N PRO A 133 21.64 22.48 20.83
CA PRO A 133 20.22 22.42 21.13
C PRO A 133 19.72 23.75 21.74
N GLY A 134 18.92 24.49 20.97
CA GLY A 134 18.20 25.67 21.44
C GLY A 134 17.11 25.33 22.46
N ALA A 135 17.07 26.11 23.55
CA ALA A 135 16.17 26.00 24.67
C ALA A 135 14.68 26.06 24.29
N ARG A 136 13.87 25.21 24.96
CA ARG A 136 12.40 25.26 24.89
C ARG A 136 11.89 26.36 25.84
N PRO A 137 10.91 27.19 25.45
CA PRO A 137 10.24 28.08 26.38
C PRO A 137 9.33 27.29 27.33
N ALA A 138 9.23 27.77 28.57
CA ALA A 138 8.53 27.18 29.70
C ALA A 138 7.00 27.11 29.50
N GLU A 139 6.42 25.98 29.87
CA GLU A 139 4.98 25.77 29.98
C GLU A 139 4.45 26.37 31.30
N PRO A 140 3.25 26.98 31.33
CA PRO A 140 2.64 27.43 32.57
C PRO A 140 2.01 26.27 33.33
N GLU A 141 2.33 26.19 34.63
CA GLU A 141 1.81 25.22 35.58
C GLU A 141 0.30 25.38 35.78
N ALA A 142 -0.48 24.34 35.48
CA ALA A 142 -1.87 24.21 35.89
C ALA A 142 -1.95 23.26 37.08
N GLY A 143 -2.26 23.84 38.25
CA GLY A 143 -2.30 23.18 39.54
C GLY A 143 -3.26 22.00 39.64
N GLY A 144 -2.86 21.04 40.46
CA GLY A 144 -3.66 19.88 40.80
C GLY A 144 -4.89 20.21 41.63
N LEU A 145 -5.96 19.46 41.34
CA LEU A 145 -7.03 19.19 42.28
C LEU A 145 -7.24 17.68 42.32
N VAL A 146 -6.74 17.07 43.39
CA VAL A 146 -7.09 15.71 43.80
C VAL A 146 -8.44 15.81 44.51
N GLY A 147 -9.41 15.03 44.07
CA GLY A 147 -10.72 14.85 44.72
C GLY A 147 -11.15 13.38 44.64
N PRO A 148 -11.75 12.81 45.71
CA PRO A 148 -11.86 11.38 45.93
C PRO A 148 -13.16 10.79 45.36
N GLY A 149 -13.19 9.49 45.09
CA GLY A 149 -14.46 8.78 44.92
C GLY A 149 -14.37 7.48 44.13
N ALA A 150 -14.72 6.39 44.79
CA ALA A 150 -14.74 5.03 44.28
C ALA A 150 -15.48 4.88 42.94
N ARG A 151 -14.94 4.04 42.05
CA ARG A 151 -15.69 3.51 40.91
C ARG A 151 -16.75 2.54 41.44
N PRO A 152 -18.04 2.69 41.12
CA PRO A 152 -19.00 1.63 41.38
C PRO A 152 -18.62 0.41 40.52
N ALA A 153 -18.67 -0.77 41.12
CA ALA A 153 -18.56 -2.04 40.42
C ALA A 153 -19.70 -2.15 39.39
N GLU A 154 -19.36 -2.42 38.14
CA GLU A 154 -20.35 -2.70 37.11
C GLU A 154 -21.05 -4.04 37.42
N PRO A 155 -22.37 -4.15 37.25
CA PRO A 155 -23.08 -5.39 37.51
C PRO A 155 -22.66 -6.44 36.48
N GLU A 156 -22.27 -7.63 36.97
CA GLU A 156 -22.02 -8.84 36.17
C GLU A 156 -23.19 -9.07 35.21
N THR A 157 -22.97 -8.83 33.92
CA THR A 157 -23.88 -9.26 32.88
C THR A 157 -23.70 -10.76 32.69
N ALA A 158 -24.83 -11.45 32.85
CA ALA A 158 -24.95 -12.89 32.77
C ALA A 158 -24.24 -13.46 31.54
N HIS A 159 -23.44 -14.52 31.78
CA HIS A 159 -22.92 -15.41 30.74
C HIS A 159 -24.07 -16.01 29.93
N LEU A 160 -24.46 -15.33 28.85
CA LEU A 160 -25.14 -15.93 27.72
C LEU A 160 -24.09 -16.74 26.96
N GLY A 161 -24.19 -18.06 27.09
CA GLY A 161 -23.32 -19.03 26.43
C GLY A 161 -23.19 -18.75 24.94
N LYS A 162 -21.95 -18.77 24.46
CA LYS A 162 -21.65 -18.83 23.03
C LYS A 162 -22.36 -20.07 22.45
N PRO A 163 -23.15 -19.97 21.37
CA PRO A 163 -23.47 -21.16 20.61
C PRO A 163 -22.17 -21.65 19.97
N GLU A 164 -21.72 -22.83 20.38
CA GLU A 164 -20.65 -23.55 19.68
C GLU A 164 -21.17 -23.97 18.31
N ALA A 165 -21.01 -23.10 17.31
CA ALA A 165 -21.16 -23.45 15.92
C ALA A 165 -19.93 -24.26 15.49
N GLY A 166 -19.96 -25.56 15.79
CA GLY A 166 -19.09 -26.53 15.14
C GLY A 166 -19.44 -26.59 13.65
N HIS A 167 -18.68 -25.90 12.82
CA HIS A 167 -18.70 -26.11 11.37
C HIS A 167 -17.93 -27.42 11.08
N PRO A 168 -18.56 -28.43 10.45
CA PRO A 168 -17.82 -29.59 9.99
C PRO A 168 -16.94 -29.16 8.81
N VAL A 169 -15.64 -29.06 9.05
CA VAL A 169 -14.63 -28.85 8.01
C VAL A 169 -14.58 -30.14 7.19
N GLY A 170 -15.26 -30.15 6.03
CA GLY A 170 -15.07 -31.17 5.01
C GLY A 170 -13.64 -31.12 4.46
N PRO A 171 -13.20 -32.11 3.66
CA PRO A 171 -11.82 -32.16 3.16
C PRO A 171 -11.56 -30.95 2.25
N GLU A 172 -10.92 -29.92 2.81
CA GLU A 172 -10.58 -28.66 2.14
C GLU A 172 -9.76 -28.92 0.88
N ALA A 173 -10.30 -28.48 -0.26
CA ALA A 173 -9.46 -28.15 -1.40
C ALA A 173 -8.64 -26.92 -1.00
N VAL A 174 -7.38 -27.14 -0.61
CA VAL A 174 -6.44 -26.08 -0.27
C VAL A 174 -6.32 -25.14 -1.47
N PRO A 175 -6.67 -23.84 -1.33
CA PRO A 175 -6.54 -22.88 -2.43
C PRO A 175 -5.08 -22.79 -2.88
N PRO A 176 -4.81 -22.44 -4.15
CA PRO A 176 -3.45 -22.31 -4.64
C PRO A 176 -2.67 -21.33 -3.76
N ARG A 177 -1.51 -21.80 -3.28
CA ARG A 177 -0.62 -21.02 -2.41
C ARG A 177 -0.36 -19.65 -3.04
N PRO A 178 -0.43 -18.54 -2.27
CA PRO A 178 -0.06 -17.24 -2.79
C PRO A 178 1.36 -17.31 -3.38
N PRO A 179 1.68 -16.47 -4.39
CA PRO A 179 3.03 -16.46 -4.94
C PRO A 179 4.03 -16.34 -3.79
N GLY A 180 4.99 -17.27 -3.75
CA GLY A 180 6.07 -17.23 -2.76
C GLY A 180 6.80 -15.89 -2.84
N PRO A 181 7.51 -15.48 -1.77
CA PRO A 181 8.29 -14.25 -1.81
C PRO A 181 9.17 -14.25 -3.07
N SER A 182 9.27 -13.08 -3.72
CA SER A 182 10.13 -12.86 -4.87
C SER A 182 11.50 -13.50 -4.62
N ARG A 183 12.06 -14.13 -5.66
CA ARG A 183 13.39 -14.76 -5.61
C ARG A 183 14.37 -13.84 -4.86
N PRO A 184 15.16 -14.33 -3.89
CA PRO A 184 16.12 -13.49 -3.18
C PRO A 184 17.03 -12.77 -4.19
N GLY A 185 16.98 -11.44 -4.20
CA GLY A 185 17.80 -10.60 -5.07
C GLY A 185 17.13 -9.99 -6.29
N HIS A 186 15.88 -10.33 -6.62
CA HIS A 186 15.10 -9.62 -7.66
C HIS A 186 13.93 -8.88 -7.02
N VAL A 187 14.14 -7.60 -6.70
CA VAL A 187 13.08 -6.71 -6.23
C VAL A 187 12.35 -6.21 -7.47
N ALA A 188 11.10 -6.63 -7.65
CA ALA A 188 10.25 -6.08 -8.70
C ALA A 188 10.18 -4.55 -8.57
N PRO A 189 10.23 -3.80 -9.68
CA PRO A 189 10.21 -2.35 -9.62
C PRO A 189 8.93 -1.84 -8.96
N LEU A 190 9.08 -0.92 -8.00
CA LEU A 190 7.96 -0.34 -7.24
C LEU A 190 7.16 0.65 -8.09
N ALA A 191 5.88 0.84 -7.75
CA ALA A 191 5.10 1.95 -8.28
C ALA A 191 5.77 3.29 -7.92
N PRO A 192 5.62 4.34 -8.75
CA PRO A 192 6.16 5.67 -8.44
C PRO A 192 5.77 6.19 -7.05
N VAL A 193 4.51 5.95 -6.64
CA VAL A 193 4.00 6.33 -5.31
C VAL A 193 4.64 5.51 -4.18
N GLN A 194 4.87 4.21 -4.39
CA GLN A 194 5.54 3.35 -3.41
C GLN A 194 6.97 3.81 -3.16
N GLN A 195 7.72 4.09 -4.23
CA GLN A 195 9.08 4.60 -4.12
C GLN A 195 9.11 5.98 -3.46
N ALA A 196 8.17 6.88 -3.79
CA ALA A 196 8.10 8.21 -3.20
C ALA A 196 7.81 8.17 -1.69
N PHE A 197 6.97 7.24 -1.22
CA PHE A 197 6.71 7.05 0.22
C PHE A 197 7.97 6.61 0.98
N ILE A 198 8.80 5.77 0.37
CA ILE A 198 10.09 5.36 0.94
C ILE A 198 11.03 6.57 1.01
N ASP A 199 11.23 7.26 -0.12
CA ASP A 199 12.21 8.34 -0.24
C ASP A 199 11.87 9.55 0.63
N ALA A 200 10.58 9.86 0.80
CA ALA A 200 10.11 10.95 1.64
C ALA A 200 10.10 10.62 3.15
N GLY A 201 10.33 9.35 3.53
CA GLY A 201 10.20 8.89 4.90
C GLY A 201 8.75 8.88 5.40
N ALA A 202 7.79 8.59 4.52
CA ALA A 202 6.36 8.56 4.81
C ALA A 202 5.90 7.28 5.53
N VAL A 203 6.82 6.40 5.91
CA VAL A 203 6.54 5.10 6.53
C VAL A 203 7.22 5.03 7.90
N GLN A 204 6.42 4.80 8.95
CA GLN A 204 6.91 4.46 10.29
C GLN A 204 6.51 3.03 10.66
N CYS A 205 5.38 2.84 11.36
CA CYS A 205 4.88 1.49 11.69
C CYS A 205 4.37 0.72 10.45
N GLY A 206 4.07 1.43 9.36
CA GLY A 206 3.62 0.83 8.09
C GLY A 206 2.16 0.39 8.04
N PHE A 207 1.40 0.46 9.13
CA PHE A 207 0.07 -0.13 9.19
C PHE A 207 -0.95 0.56 8.26
N CYS A 208 -0.92 1.89 8.18
CA CYS A 208 -1.77 2.68 7.29
C CYS A 208 -1.24 2.75 5.84
N THR A 209 0.02 2.37 5.62
CA THR A 209 0.72 2.59 4.35
C THR A 209 0.02 1.93 3.16
N PRO A 210 -0.51 0.69 3.25
CA PRO A 210 -1.26 0.06 2.14
C PRO A 210 -2.42 0.90 1.61
N GLY A 211 -3.32 1.36 2.50
CA GLY A 211 -4.48 2.14 2.10
C GLY A 211 -4.11 3.51 1.55
N LEU A 212 -3.12 4.17 2.17
CA LEU A 212 -2.58 5.46 1.69
C LEU A 212 -1.97 5.35 0.29
N LEU A 213 -1.22 4.29 0.01
CA LEU A 213 -0.60 4.07 -1.30
C LEU A 213 -1.65 3.87 -2.39
N VAL A 214 -2.69 3.07 -2.10
CA VAL A 214 -3.78 2.82 -3.04
C VAL A 214 -4.57 4.11 -3.32
N ALA A 215 -4.91 4.88 -2.29
CA ALA A 215 -5.63 6.15 -2.45
C ALA A 215 -4.80 7.20 -3.20
N ALA A 216 -3.49 7.27 -2.92
CA ALA A 216 -2.59 8.19 -3.61
C ALA A 216 -2.35 7.80 -5.07
N ASP A 217 -2.20 6.50 -5.39
CA ASP A 217 -2.09 6.04 -6.79
C ASP A 217 -3.32 6.45 -7.61
N GLU A 218 -4.52 6.23 -7.05
CA GLU A 218 -5.77 6.57 -7.72
C GLU A 218 -5.94 8.09 -7.90
N LEU A 219 -5.58 8.90 -6.89
CA LEU A 219 -5.53 10.36 -7.04
C LEU A 219 -4.63 10.76 -8.21
N LEU A 220 -3.41 10.23 -8.27
CA LEU A 220 -2.42 10.61 -9.28
C LEU A 220 -2.77 10.13 -10.68
N GLU A 221 -3.56 9.06 -10.79
CA GLU A 221 -4.18 8.66 -12.05
C GLU A 221 -5.19 9.69 -12.55
N ARG A 222 -6.10 10.13 -11.66
CA ARG A 222 -7.17 11.07 -12.03
C ARG A 222 -6.66 12.50 -12.17
N THR A 223 -5.66 12.88 -11.38
CA THR A 223 -5.13 14.25 -11.28
C THR A 223 -3.60 14.19 -11.16
N PRO A 224 -2.87 14.18 -12.30
CA PRO A 224 -1.41 14.02 -12.30
C PRO A 224 -0.63 15.14 -11.60
N GLU A 225 -1.21 16.36 -11.56
CA GLU A 225 -0.65 17.52 -10.85
C GLU A 225 -1.64 17.99 -9.76
N PRO A 226 -1.80 17.23 -8.66
CA PRO A 226 -2.81 17.54 -7.65
C PRO A 226 -2.37 18.73 -6.80
N SER A 227 -3.34 19.58 -6.42
CA SER A 227 -3.11 20.61 -5.42
C SER A 227 -3.02 20.00 -4.02
N ASP A 228 -2.52 20.79 -3.08
CA ASP A 228 -2.47 20.45 -1.67
C ASP A 228 -3.86 20.14 -1.06
N ALA A 229 -4.91 20.74 -1.61
CA ALA A 229 -6.28 20.45 -1.20
C ALA A 229 -6.75 19.10 -1.76
N ASP A 230 -6.42 18.80 -3.02
CA ASP A 230 -6.77 17.51 -3.66
C ASP A 230 -6.11 16.34 -2.95
N ILE A 231 -4.83 16.47 -2.57
CA ILE A 231 -4.12 15.44 -1.82
C ILE A 231 -4.77 15.18 -0.46
N ARG A 232 -5.10 16.25 0.28
CA ARG A 232 -5.74 16.11 1.61
C ARG A 232 -7.12 15.48 1.50
N GLU A 233 -7.90 15.86 0.50
CA GLU A 233 -9.23 15.31 0.27
C GLU A 233 -9.15 13.82 -0.07
N ALA A 234 -8.30 13.43 -1.03
CA ALA A 234 -8.17 12.04 -1.44
C ALA A 234 -7.66 11.12 -0.31
N LEU A 235 -6.84 11.65 0.60
CA LEU A 235 -6.31 10.90 1.74
C LEU A 235 -7.14 11.03 3.03
N SER A 236 -8.22 11.82 3.02
CA SER A 236 -9.04 12.09 4.21
C SER A 236 -9.62 10.82 4.85
N GLY A 237 -9.92 9.80 4.04
CA GLY A 237 -10.39 8.49 4.48
C GLY A 237 -9.31 7.55 5.03
N ASN A 238 -8.04 7.97 5.11
CA ASN A 238 -6.92 7.14 5.56
C ASN A 238 -6.27 7.71 6.82
N LEU A 239 -6.45 7.03 7.95
CA LEU A 239 -5.97 7.47 9.25
C LEU A 239 -4.52 7.02 9.51
N CYS A 240 -3.65 7.97 9.82
CA CYS A 240 -2.27 7.73 10.25
C CYS A 240 -2.03 8.30 11.65
N ARG A 241 -1.52 7.47 12.57
CA ARG A 241 -1.20 7.90 13.93
C ARG A 241 0.28 8.22 14.17
N CYS A 242 1.17 7.83 13.23
CA CYS A 242 2.61 7.87 13.45
C CYS A 242 3.28 9.08 12.79
N THR A 243 2.94 9.39 11.53
CA THR A 243 3.70 10.37 10.73
C THR A 243 3.27 11.82 10.92
N GLY A 244 2.04 12.07 11.37
CA GLY A 244 1.46 13.42 11.37
C GLY A 244 1.19 13.99 9.97
N TYR A 245 1.09 13.13 8.95
CA TYR A 245 0.72 13.43 7.55
C TYR A 245 1.69 14.25 6.70
N GLU A 246 2.50 15.14 7.25
CA GLU A 246 3.37 16.00 6.41
C GLU A 246 4.27 15.21 5.46
N LYS A 247 4.92 14.14 5.95
CA LYS A 247 5.74 13.26 5.10
C LYS A 247 4.94 12.47 4.07
N ILE A 248 3.67 12.19 4.35
CA ILE A 248 2.76 11.54 3.40
C ILE A 248 2.41 12.53 2.28
N LEU A 249 2.09 13.78 2.61
CA LEU A 249 1.83 14.82 1.62
C LEU A 249 3.07 15.07 0.74
N ASP A 250 4.26 15.17 1.34
CA ASP A 250 5.54 15.27 0.63
C ASP A 250 5.74 14.10 -0.35
N ALA A 251 5.41 12.88 0.06
CA ALA A 251 5.52 11.70 -0.79
C ALA A 251 4.59 11.76 -2.00
N VAL A 252 3.34 12.20 -1.83
CA VAL A 252 2.40 12.32 -2.95
C VAL A 252 2.87 13.40 -3.94
N ARG A 253 3.34 14.55 -3.45
CA ARG A 253 3.93 15.60 -4.30
C ARG A 253 5.16 15.09 -5.05
N LEU A 254 6.02 14.33 -4.37
CA LEU A 254 7.21 13.73 -4.97
C LEU A 254 6.82 12.70 -6.06
N ALA A 255 5.80 11.90 -5.82
CA ALA A 255 5.28 10.96 -6.81
C ALA A 255 4.71 11.69 -8.04
N ALA A 256 3.87 12.72 -7.85
CA ALA A 256 3.34 13.57 -8.92
C ALA A 256 4.46 14.16 -9.78
N ALA A 257 5.49 14.74 -9.14
CA ALA A 257 6.62 15.35 -9.83
C ALA A 257 7.47 14.34 -10.63
N ARG A 258 7.47 13.06 -10.25
CA ARG A 258 8.18 12.00 -10.98
C ARG A 258 7.39 11.51 -12.19
N THR A 259 6.08 11.38 -12.04
CA THR A 259 5.20 10.95 -13.14
C THR A 259 5.06 12.05 -14.20
N GLY A 260 4.99 13.32 -13.81
CA GLY A 260 4.90 14.46 -14.74
C GLY A 260 6.19 14.77 -15.52
N LYS A 261 7.36 14.27 -15.07
CA LYS A 261 8.64 14.42 -15.78
C LYS A 261 8.92 13.29 -16.79
N ALA A 262 8.09 12.26 -16.83
CA ALA A 262 8.28 11.09 -17.69
C ALA A 262 7.58 11.22 -19.07
N VAL A 263 7.13 12.43 -19.44
CA VAL A 263 6.47 12.76 -20.71
C VAL A 263 7.35 13.67 -21.56
#